data_AF-A0A136L543-F1
#
_entry.id   AF-A0A136L543-F1
#
_cell.length_a   1.000
_cell.length_b   1.000
_cell.length_c   1.000
_cell.angle_alpha   90.00
_cell.angle_beta   90.00
_cell.angle_gamma   90.00
#
_symmetry.space_group_name_H-M   'P 1'
#
loop_
_entity.id
_entity.type
_entity.pdbx_description
1 polymer ?
#
loop_
_entity_poly.entity_id
_entity_poly.type
_entity_poly.pdbx_seq_one_letter_code
_entity_poly.pdbx_strand_id
1 'polypeptide(L)' 'MLVTLPSSTLSARKSGLYYPNRFGRIFFLALKEVMGEHGLEATLELANLRALANLLPPDDLERT' A
#
# COMPACT_ATOMS: atom_id res chain seq x y z
N MET A 1 -18.80 -5.96 -44.09
CA MET A 1 -19.19 -6.34 -42.71
C MET A 1 -18.07 -5.91 -41.77
N LEU A 2 -18.33 -4.96 -40.88
CA LEU A 2 -17.38 -4.56 -39.83
C LEU A 2 -17.61 -5.47 -38.62
N VAL A 3 -16.60 -6.25 -38.24
CA VAL A 3 -16.61 -7.04 -37.01
C VAL A 3 -16.25 -6.09 -35.86
N THR A 4 -17.23 -5.75 -35.03
CA THR A 4 -17.02 -5.01 -33.78
C THR A 4 -16.49 -5.97 -32.71
N LEU A 5 -15.19 -5.90 -32.40
CA LEU A 5 -14.63 -6.62 -31.26
C LEU A 5 -15.10 -5.92 -29.96
N PRO A 6 -15.75 -6.63 -29.01
CA PRO A 6 -16.16 -6.03 -27.75
C PRO A 6 -14.92 -5.66 -26.91
N SER A 7 -14.84 -4.42 -26.43
CA SER A 7 -13.74 -3.87 -25.61
C SER A 7 -13.52 -4.55 -24.24
N SER A 8 -14.09 -5.72 -23.97
CA SER A 8 -14.14 -6.35 -22.64
C SER A 8 -12.96 -7.27 -22.31
N THR A 9 -11.99 -7.47 -23.19
CA THR A 9 -10.90 -8.45 -22.97
C THR A 9 -9.67 -7.88 -22.26
N LEU A 10 -9.62 -6.58 -21.95
CA LEU A 10 -8.55 -5.96 -21.15
C LEU A 10 -8.97 -5.71 -19.69
N SER A 11 -9.85 -6.52 -19.12
CA SER A 11 -9.99 -6.56 -17.67
C SER A 11 -8.74 -7.20 -17.09
N ALA A 12 -7.77 -6.41 -16.64
CA ALA A 12 -6.57 -6.88 -15.95
C ALA A 12 -7.00 -7.82 -14.81
N ARG A 13 -6.87 -9.12 -15.03
CA ARG A 13 -7.30 -10.14 -14.08
C ARG A 13 -6.39 -9.99 -12.86
N LYS A 14 -6.96 -9.63 -11.71
CA LYS A 14 -6.18 -9.50 -10.46
C LYS A 14 -5.50 -10.84 -10.16
N SER A 15 -4.26 -10.81 -9.68
CA SER A 15 -3.45 -12.01 -9.41
C SER A 15 -4.02 -12.91 -8.31
N GLY A 16 -4.95 -12.42 -7.49
CA GLY A 16 -5.46 -13.13 -6.31
C GLY A 16 -4.51 -13.05 -5.10
N LEU A 17 -3.35 -12.40 -5.24
CA LEU A 17 -2.38 -12.21 -4.17
C LEU A 17 -2.56 -10.84 -3.50
N TYR A 18 -2.18 -10.74 -2.22
CA TYR A 18 -2.20 -9.50 -1.45
C TYR A 18 -0.88 -9.34 -0.67
N TYR A 19 -0.56 -8.09 -0.32
CA TYR A 19 0.54 -7.82 0.61
C TYR A 19 0.06 -8.03 2.05
N PRO A 20 0.76 -8.87 2.84
CA PRO A 20 0.37 -9.11 4.23
C PRO A 20 0.62 -7.89 5.10
N ASN A 21 -0.10 -7.79 6.23
CA ASN A 21 0.07 -6.71 7.21
C ASN A 21 1.52 -6.57 7.68
N ARG A 22 2.21 -7.70 7.93
CA ARG A 22 3.63 -7.72 8.29
C ARG A 22 4.54 -7.01 7.27
N PHE A 23 4.22 -7.07 5.97
CA PHE A 23 4.99 -6.33 4.97
C PHE A 23 4.85 -4.83 5.16
N GLY A 24 3.61 -4.33 5.28
CA GLY A 24 3.36 -2.91 5.55
C GLY A 24 3.99 -2.45 6.87
N ARG A 25 3.94 -3.29 7.91
CA ARG A 25 4.57 -3.03 9.20
C ARG A 25 6.09 -2.84 9.08
N ILE A 26 6.77 -3.78 8.43
CA ILE A 26 8.23 -3.70 8.23
C ILE A 26 8.59 -2.47 7.39
N PHE A 27 7.79 -2.16 6.38
CA PHE A 27 7.99 -0.97 5.55
C PHE A 27 7.94 0.33 6.38
N PHE A 28 6.91 0.51 7.22
CA PHE A 28 6.82 1.69 8.09
C PHE A 28 7.95 1.74 9.13
N LEU A 29 8.32 0.60 9.72
CA LEU A 29 9.43 0.54 10.67
C LEU A 29 10.76 0.92 10.02
N ALA A 30 11.05 0.41 8.82
CA ALA A 30 12.27 0.74 8.08
C ALA A 30 12.32 2.22 7.70
N LEU A 31 11.20 2.80 7.24
CA LEU A 31 11.13 4.24 7.00
C LEU A 31 11.39 5.05 8.26
N LYS A 32 10.81 4.64 9.39
CA LYS A 32 11.00 5.28 10.68
C LYS A 32 12.44 5.19 11.19
N GLU A 33 13.11 4.08 10.94
CA GLU A 33 14.52 3.87 11.28
C GLU A 33 15.45 4.77 10.44
N VAL A 34 15.19 4.91 9.14
CA VAL A 34 16.02 5.71 8.24
C VAL A 34 15.76 7.21 8.39
N MET A 35 14.50 7.62 8.51
CA MET A 35 14.08 9.04 8.54
C MET A 35 13.99 9.62 9.95
N GLY A 36 13.87 8.78 10.97
CA GLY A 36 13.46 9.16 12.32
C GLY A 36 11.95 9.43 12.45
N GLU A 37 11.48 9.53 13.70
CA GLU A 37 10.07 9.82 14.07
C GLU A 37 9.50 11.03 13.31
N HIS A 38 10.17 12.19 13.43
CA HIS A 38 9.70 13.43 12.82
C HIS A 38 9.81 13.46 11.29
N GLY A 39 10.81 12.77 10.72
CA GLY A 39 10.99 12.69 9.27
C GLY A 39 9.88 11.90 8.60
N LEU A 40 9.48 10.78 9.21
CA LEU A 40 8.33 10.00 8.74
C LEU A 40 7.02 10.79 8.89
N GLU A 41 6.77 11.43 10.03
CA GLU A 41 5.55 12.25 10.23
C GLU A 41 5.46 13.40 9.22
N ALA A 42 6.56 14.13 8.98
CA ALA A 42 6.60 15.21 8.00
C ALA A 42 6.34 14.70 6.56
N THR A 43 6.93 13.55 6.19
CA THR A 43 6.69 12.93 4.87
C THR A 43 5.22 12.56 4.68
N LEU A 44 4.59 11.99 5.72
CA LEU A 44 3.18 11.64 5.69
C LEU A 44 2.28 12.86 5.68
N GLU A 45 2.63 13.95 6.39
CA GLU A 45 1.89 15.22 6.33
C GLU A 45 1.90 15.81 4.91
N LEU A 46 3.08 15.85 4.26
CA LEU A 46 3.22 16.31 2.89
C LEU A 46 2.38 15.47 1.89
N ALA A 47 2.20 14.19 2.19
CA ALA A 47 1.38 13.27 1.40
C ALA A 47 -0.12 13.30 1.76
N ASN A 48 -0.55 14.10 2.74
CA ASN A 48 -1.91 14.07 3.33
C ASN A 48 -2.29 12.70 3.95
N LEU A 49 -1.31 12.00 4.53
CA LEU A 49 -1.41 10.65 5.09
C LEU A 49 -1.06 10.61 6.59
N ARG A 50 -1.11 11.73 7.30
CA ARG A 50 -0.71 11.82 8.72
C ARG A 50 -1.41 10.83 9.65
N ALA A 51 -2.62 10.40 9.33
CA ALA A 51 -3.33 9.35 10.07
C ALA A 51 -2.50 8.05 10.19
N LEU A 52 -1.61 7.76 9.24
CA LEU A 52 -0.78 6.56 9.22
C LEU A 52 0.47 6.65 10.09
N ALA A 53 0.85 7.83 10.58
CA ALA A 53 2.12 8.03 11.30
C ALA A 53 2.24 7.19 12.58
N ASN A 54 1.11 6.95 13.26
CA ASN A 54 1.04 6.23 14.54
C ASN A 54 0.31 4.88 14.44
N LEU A 55 -0.09 4.47 13.25
CA LEU A 55 -0.85 3.23 13.02
C LEU A 55 0.03 2.22 12.28
N LEU A 56 0.82 1.46 13.04
CA LEU A 56 1.49 0.30 12.49
C LEU A 56 0.46 -0.81 12.19
N PRO A 57 0.51 -1.45 11.01
CA PRO A 57 -0.28 -2.63 10.74
C PRO A 57 -0.07 -3.74 11.79
N PRO A 58 -1.07 -4.62 12.00
CA PRO A 58 -0.93 -5.82 12.81
C PRO A 58 0.28 -6.67 12.42
N ASP A 59 0.85 -7.40 13.38
CA ASP A 59 1.95 -8.34 13.10
C ASP A 59 1.41 -9.73 12.74
N ASP A 60 0.70 -9.80 11.62
CA ASP A 60 0.17 -11.03 11.05
C ASP A 60 0.35 -11.07 9.53
N LEU A 61 -0.06 -12.19 8.92
CA LEU A 61 0.01 -12.39 7.48
C LEU A 61 -1.32 -12.08 6.76
N GLU A 62 -2.30 -11.53 7.46
CA GLU A 62 -3.62 -11.21 6.91
C GLU A 62 -3.59 -9.89 6.12
N ARG A 63 -4.72 -9.57 5.48
CA ARG A 63 -4.94 -8.29 4.81
C ARG A 63 -5.85 -7.41 5.66
N THR A 64 -5.41 -6.18 5.95
CA THR A 64 -6.26 -5.09 6.49
C THR A 64 -7.02 -4.37 5.37
#